data_AF-A0A231H933-F1
#
_entry.id   AF-A0A231H933-F1
#
_cell.length_a   1.000
_cell.length_b   1.000
_cell.length_c   1.000
_cell.angle_alpha   90.00
_cell.angle_beta   90.00
_cell.angle_gamma   90.00
#
_symmetry.space_group_name_H-M   'P 1'
#
loop_
_entity.id
_entity.type
_entity.pdbx_description
1 polymer ?
#
loop_
_entity_poly.entity_id
_entity_poly.type
_entity_poly.pdbx_seq_one_letter_code
_entity_poly.pdbx_strand_id
1 'polypeptide(L)' 'MGLWTAWRRRSAARDEKAGADARAKAIAAGASEREAAAAAEQAVRRARRRRRALYAGG' A
#
# COMPACT_ATOMS: atom_id res chain seq x y z
N MET A 1 -23.25 8.03 -10.21
CA MET A 1 -21.81 7.78 -10.45
C MET A 1 -20.97 8.58 -9.45
N GLY A 2 -20.93 8.36 -8.15
CA GLY A 2 -21.19 7.18 -7.32
C GLY A 2 -19.97 7.08 -6.39
N LEU A 3 -20.11 7.43 -5.11
CA LEU A 3 -19.05 7.57 -4.09
C LEU A 3 -17.97 6.45 -4.11
N TRP A 4 -18.34 5.27 -4.60
CA TRP A 4 -17.49 4.13 -4.91
C TRP A 4 -16.25 4.45 -5.77
N THR A 5 -16.38 5.24 -6.83
CA THR A 5 -15.25 5.56 -7.72
C THR A 5 -14.26 6.50 -7.04
N ALA A 6 -14.77 7.47 -6.28
CA ALA A 6 -13.95 8.39 -5.48
C ALA A 6 -13.23 7.64 -4.34
N TRP A 7 -13.93 6.70 -3.70
CA TRP A 7 -13.37 5.86 -2.65
C TRP A 7 -12.30 4.89 -3.17
N ARG A 8 -12.49 4.31 -4.37
CA ARG A 8 -11.48 3.48 -5.05
C ARG A 8 -10.23 4.28 -5.41
N ARG A 9 -10.36 5.51 -5.93
CA ARG A 9 -9.21 6.40 -6.19
C ARG A 9 -8.46 6.76 -4.91
N ARG A 10 -9.18 7.11 -3.84
CA ARG A 10 -8.57 7.42 -2.54
C ARG A 10 -7.85 6.21 -1.93
N SER A 11 -8.37 5.02 -2.17
CA SER A 11 -7.76 3.76 -1.76
C SER A 11 -6.49 3.44 -2.55
N ALA A 12 -6.48 3.68 -3.86
CA ALA A 12 -5.30 3.55 -4.71
C ALA A 12 -4.21 4.54 -4.28
N ALA A 13 -4.56 5.80 -4.04
CA ALA A 13 -3.62 6.82 -3.55
C ALA A 13 -3.03 6.46 -2.18
N ARG A 14 -3.80 5.80 -1.29
CA ARG A 14 -3.31 5.31 0.00
C ARG A 14 -2.35 4.12 -0.16
N ASP A 15 -2.65 3.21 -1.08
CA ASP A 15 -1.77 2.08 -1.36
C ASP A 15 -0.44 2.57 -1.96
N GLU A 16 -0.49 3.51 -2.90
CA GLU A 16 0.67 4.15 -3.50
C GLU A 16 1.53 4.88 -2.46
N LYS A 17 0.91 5.66 -1.56
CA LYS A 17 1.61 6.31 -0.45
C LYS A 17 2.28 5.29 0.49
N ALA A 18 1.59 4.19 0.80
CA ALA A 18 2.15 3.15 1.67
C ALA A 18 3.35 2.43 1.03
N GLY A 19 3.29 2.19 -0.28
CA GLY A 19 4.42 1.64 -1.04
C GLY A 19 5.61 2.60 -1.10
N ALA A 20 5.36 3.88 -1.38
CA ALA A 20 6.40 4.91 -1.44
C ALA A 20 7.09 5.14 -0.09
N ASP A 21 6.34 5.19 1.01
CA ASP A 21 6.88 5.33 2.39
C ASP A 21 7.75 4.14 2.77
N ALA A 22 7.30 2.92 2.46
CA ALA A 22 8.06 1.70 2.73
C ALA A 22 9.33 1.61 1.88
N ARG A 23 9.28 2.02 0.60
CA ARG A 23 10.46 2.11 -0.27
C ARG A 23 11.47 3.12 0.28
N ALA A 24 11.00 4.32 0.64
CA ALA A 24 11.84 5.38 1.18
C ALA A 24 12.51 4.95 2.50
N LYS A 25 11.77 4.28 3.39
CA LYS A 25 12.32 3.71 4.63
C LYS A 25 13.36 2.64 4.38
N ALA A 26 13.12 1.74 3.42
CA ALA A 26 14.08 0.69 3.08
C ALA A 26 15.36 1.28 2.47
N ILE A 27 15.25 2.26 1.57
CA ILE A 27 16.41 2.99 1.02
C ILE A 27 17.15 3.72 2.14
N ALA A 28 16.44 4.39 3.06
CA ALA A 28 17.06 5.06 4.20
C ALA A 28 17.76 4.09 5.16
N ALA A 29 17.29 2.84 5.25
CA ALA A 29 17.92 1.76 6.00
C ALA A 29 19.12 1.12 5.27
N GLY A 30 19.48 1.61 4.07
CA GLY A 30 20.58 1.10 3.27
C GLY A 30 20.24 -0.15 2.46
N ALA A 31 18.96 -0.50 2.33
CA ALA A 31 18.53 -1.66 1.55
C ALA A 31 18.76 -1.43 0.04
N SER A 32 19.05 -2.50 -0.68
CA SER A 32 19.16 -2.45 -2.14
C SER A 32 17.83 -2.03 -2.78
N GLU A 33 17.87 -1.47 -3.99
CA GLU A 33 16.66 -1.07 -4.72
C GLU A 33 15.65 -2.22 -4.87
N ARG A 34 16.13 -3.46 -5.03
CA ARG A 34 15.29 -4.67 -5.06
C ARG A 34 14.62 -4.95 -3.71
N GLU A 35 15.34 -4.76 -2.61
CA GLU A 35 14.80 -4.96 -1.26
C GLU A 35 13.81 -3.87 -0.90
N ALA A 36 14.08 -2.62 -1.30
CA ALA A 36 13.16 -1.51 -1.14
C ALA A 36 11.87 -1.69 -1.96
N ALA A 37 11.98 -2.21 -3.19
CA ALA A 37 10.81 -2.59 -3.99
C ALA A 37 10.01 -3.73 -3.34
N ALA A 38 10.69 -4.76 -2.81
CA ALA A 38 10.04 -5.85 -2.10
C ALA A 38 9.32 -5.37 -0.82
N ALA A 39 9.93 -4.44 -0.07
CA ALA A 39 9.33 -3.83 1.12
C ALA A 39 8.08 -3.01 0.75
N ALA A 40 8.13 -2.25 -0.34
CA ALA A 40 6.99 -1.51 -0.87
C ALA A 40 5.83 -2.43 -1.25
N GLU A 41 6.12 -3.51 -1.97
CA GLU A 41 5.09 -4.50 -2.33
C GLU A 41 4.46 -5.17 -1.10
N GLN A 42 5.28 -5.54 -0.11
CA GLN A 42 4.77 -6.14 1.12
C GLN A 42 3.86 -5.16 1.89
N ALA A 43 4.22 -3.88 1.97
CA ALA A 43 3.41 -2.85 2.60
C ALA A 43 2.05 -2.69 1.89
N VAL A 44 2.06 -2.63 0.56
CA VAL A 44 0.83 -2.55 -0.27
C VAL A 44 -0.04 -3.81 -0.09
N ARG A 45 0.56 -5.01 -0.10
CA ARG A 45 -0.16 -6.27 0.13
C ARG A 45 -0.79 -6.31 1.52
N ARG A 46 -0.08 -5.84 2.55
CA ARG A 46 -0.59 -5.77 3.93
C ARG A 46 -1.75 -4.77 4.03
N ALA A 47 -1.63 -3.60 3.41
CA ALA A 47 -2.73 -2.62 3.35
C ALA A 47 -3.97 -3.19 2.66
N ARG A 48 -3.79 -3.88 1.53
CA ARG A 48 -4.87 -4.57 0.80
C ARG A 48 -5.49 -5.70 1.62
N ARG A 49 -4.70 -6.55 2.29
CA ARG A 49 -5.25 -7.61 3.17
C ARG A 49 -6.07 -7.01 4.30
N ARG A 50 -5.56 -5.97 4.97
CA ARG A 50 -6.24 -5.30 6.07
C ARG A 50 -7.56 -4.68 5.61
N ARG A 51 -7.57 -4.09 4.40
CA ARG A 51 -8.80 -3.63 3.75
C ARG A 51 -9.76 -4.80 3.49
N ARG A 52 -9.30 -5.89 2.89
CA ARG A 52 -10.14 -7.06 2.59
C ARG A 52 -10.72 -7.69 3.85
N ALA A 53 -9.98 -7.74 4.96
CA ALA A 53 -10.47 -8.19 6.26
C ALA A 53 -11.60 -7.31 6.80
N LEU A 54 -11.49 -5.98 6.65
CA LEU A 54 -12.55 -5.03 7.05
C LEU A 54 -13.84 -5.16 6.22
N TYR A 55 -13.76 -5.67 4.98
CA TYR A 55 -14.91 -5.86 4.10
C TYR A 55 -15.45 -7.28 4.05
N ALA A 56 -14.66 -8.29 4.43
CA ALA A 56 -15.05 -9.70 4.42
C ALA A 56 -15.53 -10.21 5.80
N GLY A 57 -15.32 -9.44 6.86
CA GLY A 57 -15.78 -9.74 8.22
C GLY A 57 -17.02 -8.96 8.66
N GLY A 58 -17.83 -8.47 7.71
CA GLY A 58 -19.09 -7.76 7.96
C GLY A 58 -20.26 -8.48 7.34
#